data_AF-A0A2V5MVA0-F1
#
_entry.id   AF-A0A2V5MVA0-F1
#
_cell.length_a   1.000
_cell.length_b   1.000
_cell.length_c   1.000
_cell.angle_alpha   90.00
_cell.angle_beta   90.00
_cell.angle_gamma   90.00
#
_symmetry.space_group_name_H-M   'P 1'
#
loop_
_entity.id
_entity.type
_entity.pdbx_description
1 polymer ?
#
loop_
_entity_poly.entity_id
_entity_poly.type
_entity_poly.pdbx_seq_one_letter_code
_entity_poly.pdbx_strand_id
1 'polypeptide(L)'
;MVFILLALATVSFAATSPPASRDPVKVDEQTEAVIKGALKFLASKQEPSGAWASAPEERQHPIAITGYGLMAFQAAGQLPGEGEHGKNVSAAMQYLLDATAADGLMGNRNDGQYMYGHGVAAIALAEMY
;
A
#
# COMPACT_ATOMS: atom_id res chain seq x y z
N MET A 1 -9.62 -13.54 56.05
CA MET A 1 -8.72 -12.36 56.05
C MET A 1 -7.65 -12.65 54.99
N VAL A 2 -7.50 -11.97 53.86
CA VAL A 2 -8.01 -10.69 53.35
C VAL A 2 -8.10 -10.82 51.81
N PHE A 3 -9.21 -10.40 51.22
CA PHE A 3 -9.36 -10.15 49.78
C PHE A 3 -8.64 -8.85 49.42
N ILE A 4 -7.81 -8.84 48.37
CA ILE A 4 -7.47 -7.61 47.64
C ILE A 4 -7.67 -7.86 46.14
N LEU A 5 -8.86 -7.47 45.67
CA LEU A 5 -9.12 -7.10 44.28
C LEU A 5 -8.33 -5.82 43.99
N LEU A 6 -7.42 -5.87 43.01
CA LEU A 6 -6.88 -4.65 42.40
C LEU A 6 -7.52 -4.49 41.01
N ALA A 7 -8.67 -3.83 40.98
CA ALA A 7 -9.25 -3.29 39.76
C ALA A 7 -8.51 -1.99 39.42
N LEU A 8 -7.81 -1.92 38.28
CA LEU A 8 -7.36 -0.63 37.74
C LEU A 8 -7.57 -0.56 36.22
N ALA A 9 -8.62 0.19 35.90
CA ALA A 9 -8.78 1.12 34.80
C ALA A 9 -8.63 0.61 33.36
N THR A 10 -9.79 0.38 32.75
CA THR A 10 -9.98 0.53 31.29
C THR A 10 -9.60 1.95 30.88
N VAL A 11 -8.47 2.11 30.20
CA VAL A 11 -8.14 3.38 29.53
C VAL A 11 -8.98 3.45 28.26
N SER A 12 -10.07 4.20 28.32
CA SER A 12 -10.94 4.47 27.16
C SER A 12 -10.29 5.56 26.31
N PHE A 13 -9.57 5.18 25.24
CA PHE A 13 -9.16 6.13 24.21
C PHE A 13 -10.37 6.45 23.31
N ALA A 14 -11.23 7.34 23.79
CA ALA A 14 -12.19 8.02 22.92
C ALA A 14 -11.65 9.42 22.60
N ALA A 15 -10.59 9.47 21.79
CA ALA A 15 -10.21 10.71 21.14
C ALA A 15 -11.30 11.02 20.09
N THR A 16 -12.25 11.89 20.44
CA THR A 16 -13.10 12.51 19.43
C THR A 16 -12.19 13.48 18.67
N SER A 17 -11.61 13.00 17.58
CA SER A 17 -10.95 13.86 16.61
C SER A 17 -11.98 14.89 16.13
N PRO A 18 -11.65 16.20 16.11
CA PRO A 18 -12.47 17.17 15.42
C PRO A 18 -12.78 16.66 14.01
N PRO A 19 -13.99 16.91 13.45
CA PRO A 19 -14.26 16.56 12.06
C PRO A 19 -13.13 17.12 11.22
N ALA A 20 -12.43 16.26 10.48
CA ALA A 20 -11.29 16.65 9.68
C ALA A 20 -11.70 17.88 8.87
N SER A 21 -10.98 19.00 9.07
CA SER A 21 -11.17 20.19 8.24
C SER A 21 -11.07 19.72 6.80
N ARG A 22 -12.08 20.03 5.97
CA ARG A 22 -12.03 19.69 4.55
C ARG A 22 -10.71 20.19 3.99
N ASP A 23 -9.94 19.27 3.40
CA ASP A 23 -8.66 19.59 2.80
C ASP A 23 -8.88 20.69 1.76
N PRO A 24 -8.30 21.91 1.93
CA PRO A 24 -8.52 23.00 1.00
C PRO A 24 -7.90 22.74 -0.36
N VAL A 25 -7.02 21.73 -0.47
CA VAL A 25 -6.33 21.39 -1.72
C VAL A 25 -7.35 20.80 -2.70
N LYS A 26 -7.59 21.55 -3.79
CA LYS A 26 -8.31 21.05 -4.96
C LYS A 26 -7.31 20.79 -6.07
N VAL A 27 -7.32 19.57 -6.60
CA VAL A 27 -6.62 19.23 -7.82
C VAL A 27 -7.34 19.91 -8.98
N ASP A 28 -6.64 20.74 -9.75
CA ASP A 28 -7.20 21.37 -10.94
C ASP A 28 -7.33 20.38 -12.11
N GLU A 29 -8.09 20.74 -13.14
CA GLU A 29 -8.38 19.84 -14.26
C GLU A 29 -7.12 19.43 -15.04
N GLN A 30 -6.12 20.31 -15.12
CA GLN A 30 -4.88 20.02 -15.82
C GLN A 30 -4.06 18.97 -15.05
N THR A 31 -3.96 19.12 -13.74
CA THR A 31 -3.27 18.18 -12.85
C THR A 31 -3.98 16.84 -12.81
N GLU A 32 -5.32 16.86 -12.75
CA GLU A 32 -6.16 15.66 -12.82
C GLU A 32 -5.92 14.88 -14.12
N ALA A 33 -5.80 15.58 -15.25
CA ALA A 33 -5.49 14.94 -16.53
C ALA A 33 -4.10 14.28 -16.54
N VAL A 34 -3.10 14.90 -15.91
CA VAL A 34 -1.75 14.33 -15.75
C VAL A 34 -1.79 13.08 -14.88
N ILE A 35 -2.50 13.11 -13.74
CA ILE A 35 -2.65 11.96 -12.84
C ILE A 35 -3.28 10.78 -13.60
N LYS A 36 -4.40 11.01 -14.29
CA LYS A 36 -5.05 9.98 -15.11
C LYS A 36 -4.13 9.39 -16.19
N GLY A 37 -3.35 10.24 -16.86
CA GLY A 37 -2.37 9.80 -17.84
C GLY A 37 -1.28 8.92 -17.23
N ALA A 38 -0.76 9.30 -16.06
CA ALA A 38 0.25 8.54 -15.34
C ALA A 38 -0.27 7.18 -14.86
N LEU A 39 -1.48 7.13 -14.29
CA LEU A 39 -2.08 5.86 -13.87
C LEU A 39 -2.32 4.91 -15.05
N LYS A 40 -2.78 5.44 -16.19
CA LYS A 40 -2.90 4.64 -17.43
C LYS A 40 -1.58 4.10 -17.91
N PHE A 41 -0.52 4.92 -17.87
CA PHE A 41 0.82 4.46 -18.20
C PHE A 41 1.28 3.36 -17.23
N LEU A 42 1.16 3.56 -15.93
CA LEU A 42 1.52 2.54 -14.93
C LEU A 42 0.73 1.25 -15.14
N ALA A 43 -0.58 1.32 -15.35
CA ALA A 43 -1.41 0.15 -15.64
C ALA A 43 -0.93 -0.60 -16.90
N SER A 44 -0.48 0.12 -17.93
CA SER A 44 0.08 -0.48 -19.16
C SER A 44 1.43 -1.18 -18.96
N LYS A 45 2.13 -0.88 -17.86
CA LYS A 45 3.45 -1.44 -17.51
C LYS A 45 3.39 -2.54 -16.47
N GLN A 46 2.21 -2.81 -15.92
CA GLN A 46 2.04 -3.90 -14.97
C GLN A 46 2.10 -5.24 -15.72
N GLU A 47 2.89 -6.17 -15.21
CA GLU A 47 2.99 -7.51 -15.75
C GLU A 47 1.74 -8.34 -15.38
N PRO A 48 1.44 -9.44 -16.10
CA PRO A 48 0.31 -10.33 -15.78
C PRO A 48 0.34 -10.91 -14.36
N SER A 49 1.52 -10.97 -13.73
CA SER A 49 1.68 -11.39 -12.34
C SER A 49 1.16 -10.36 -11.33
N GLY A 50 0.86 -9.13 -11.76
CA GLY A 50 0.52 -8.01 -10.90
C GLY A 50 1.72 -7.14 -10.49
N ALA A 51 2.94 -7.55 -10.80
CA ALA A 51 4.15 -6.81 -10.45
C ALA A 51 4.53 -5.74 -11.49
N TRP A 52 5.24 -4.71 -11.04
CA TRP A 52 6.00 -3.83 -11.92
C TRP A 52 7.47 -4.26 -11.92
N ALA A 53 7.82 -5.19 -12.81
CA ALA A 53 9.13 -5.84 -12.87
C ALA A 53 9.57 -6.17 -14.32
N SER A 54 9.25 -5.27 -15.25
CA SER A 54 9.46 -5.46 -16.69
C SER A 54 10.92 -5.16 -17.12
N ALA A 55 11.56 -4.19 -16.47
CA ALA A 55 12.95 -3.80 -16.73
C ALA A 55 13.95 -4.56 -15.85
N PRO A 56 15.22 -4.71 -16.29
CA PRO A 56 16.26 -5.38 -15.50
C PRO A 56 16.42 -4.80 -14.09
N GLU A 57 16.38 -3.48 -13.95
CA GLU A 57 16.53 -2.77 -12.68
C GLU A 57 15.31 -2.99 -11.78
N GLU A 58 14.10 -3.01 -12.36
CA GLU A 58 12.87 -3.28 -11.61
C GLU A 58 12.86 -4.70 -11.03
N ARG A 59 13.37 -5.68 -11.81
CA ARG A 59 13.49 -7.08 -11.37
C ARG A 59 14.48 -7.30 -10.23
N GLN A 60 15.37 -6.36 -9.96
CA GLN A 60 16.26 -6.45 -8.79
C GLN A 60 15.48 -6.19 -7.49
N HIS A 61 14.43 -5.36 -7.54
CA HIS A 61 13.66 -4.96 -6.37
C HIS A 61 12.14 -5.02 -6.60
N PRO A 62 11.58 -6.16 -7.05
CA PRO A 62 10.21 -6.23 -7.53
C PRO A 62 9.18 -5.98 -6.43
N ILE A 63 9.51 -6.29 -5.18
CA ILE A 63 8.66 -6.02 -4.00
C ILE A 63 8.54 -4.51 -3.78
N ALA A 64 9.66 -3.80 -3.74
CA ALA A 64 9.69 -2.35 -3.53
C ALA A 64 8.98 -1.61 -4.66
N ILE A 65 9.33 -1.94 -5.91
CA ILE A 65 8.75 -1.29 -7.09
C ILE A 65 7.24 -1.55 -7.17
N THR A 66 6.79 -2.77 -6.85
CA THR A 66 5.36 -3.07 -6.84
C THR A 66 4.62 -2.32 -5.73
N GLY A 67 5.22 -2.20 -4.54
CA GLY A 67 4.66 -1.39 -3.45
C GLY A 67 4.52 0.09 -3.83
N TYR A 68 5.52 0.68 -4.50
CA TYR A 68 5.41 2.06 -5.00
C TYR A 68 4.34 2.23 -6.08
N GLY A 69 4.29 1.30 -7.03
CA GLY A 69 3.25 1.30 -8.05
C GLY A 69 1.87 1.27 -7.42
N LEU A 70 1.66 0.39 -6.44
CA LEU A 70 0.41 0.24 -5.70
C LEU A 70 0.00 1.52 -4.96
N MET A 71 0.92 2.13 -4.21
CA MET A 71 0.66 3.39 -3.49
C MET A 71 0.28 4.55 -4.43
N ALA A 72 0.81 4.58 -5.66
CA ALA A 72 0.40 5.60 -6.64
C ALA A 72 -1.09 5.49 -7.02
N PHE A 73 -1.62 4.27 -7.14
CA PHE A 73 -3.06 4.05 -7.35
C PHE A 73 -3.89 4.38 -6.10
N GLN A 74 -3.42 3.99 -4.91
CA GLN A 74 -4.09 4.28 -3.64
C GLN A 74 -4.18 5.79 -3.39
N ALA A 75 -3.12 6.54 -3.65
CA ALA A 75 -3.08 7.99 -3.51
C ALA A 75 -4.09 8.70 -4.43
N ALA A 76 -4.47 8.07 -5.55
CA ALA A 76 -5.52 8.54 -6.46
C ALA A 76 -6.92 7.97 -6.14
N GLY A 77 -7.08 7.31 -4.99
CA GLY A 77 -8.35 6.73 -4.53
C GLY A 77 -8.78 5.48 -5.29
N GLN A 78 -7.89 4.78 -5.99
CA GLN A 78 -8.19 3.50 -6.62
C GLN A 78 -7.98 2.37 -5.60
N LEU A 79 -9.01 1.54 -5.40
CA LEU A 79 -9.02 0.42 -4.44
C LEU A 79 -9.20 -0.93 -5.15
N PRO A 80 -8.84 -2.06 -4.51
CA PRO A 80 -9.03 -3.38 -5.11
C PRO A 80 -10.51 -3.62 -5.48
N GLY A 81 -10.75 -3.98 -6.74
CA GLY A 81 -12.09 -4.26 -7.25
C GLY A 81 -12.95 -3.03 -7.57
N GLU A 82 -12.45 -1.82 -7.32
CA GLU A 82 -13.18 -0.57 -7.52
C GLU A 82 -12.52 0.36 -8.54
N GLY A 83 -13.31 1.19 -9.22
CA GLY A 83 -12.80 2.18 -10.17
C GLY A 83 -12.23 1.59 -11.47
N GLU A 84 -11.60 2.45 -12.27
CA GLU A 84 -11.02 2.10 -13.58
C GLU A 84 -9.84 1.12 -13.43
N HIS A 85 -9.06 1.24 -12.36
CA HIS A 85 -7.84 0.47 -12.14
C HIS A 85 -7.96 -0.60 -11.04
N GLY A 86 -9.17 -0.90 -10.55
CA GLY A 86 -9.36 -1.83 -9.44
C GLY A 86 -8.80 -3.23 -9.67
N LYS A 87 -8.76 -3.70 -10.92
CA LYS A 87 -8.11 -4.97 -11.28
C LYS A 87 -6.59 -4.91 -11.14
N ASN A 88 -5.97 -3.80 -11.56
CA ASN A 88 -4.53 -3.58 -11.42
C ASN A 88 -4.12 -3.53 -9.95
N VAL A 89 -4.89 -2.79 -9.13
CA VAL A 89 -4.69 -2.69 -7.68
C VAL A 89 -4.83 -4.06 -7.02
N SER A 90 -5.87 -4.84 -7.37
CA SER A 90 -6.08 -6.19 -6.85
C SER A 90 -4.92 -7.13 -7.18
N ALA A 91 -4.42 -7.08 -8.42
CA ALA A 91 -3.32 -7.94 -8.86
C ALA A 91 -2.01 -7.59 -8.14
N ALA A 92 -1.68 -6.31 -7.99
CA ALA A 92 -0.49 -5.87 -7.25
C ALA A 92 -0.57 -6.23 -5.76
N MET A 93 -1.73 -6.03 -5.14
CA MET A 93 -1.97 -6.45 -3.75
C MET A 93 -1.76 -7.96 -3.61
N GLN A 94 -2.37 -8.77 -4.49
CA GLN A 94 -2.23 -10.23 -4.44
C GLN A 94 -0.78 -10.66 -4.65
N TYR A 95 -0.06 -10.03 -5.58
CA TYR A 95 1.36 -10.31 -5.81
C TYR A 95 2.21 -10.13 -4.54
N LEU A 96 1.99 -9.03 -3.79
CA LEU A 96 2.72 -8.78 -2.54
C LEU A 96 2.35 -9.79 -1.45
N LEU A 97 1.07 -10.16 -1.34
CA LEU A 97 0.61 -11.18 -0.40
C LEU A 97 1.21 -12.56 -0.74
N ASP A 98 1.21 -12.94 -2.01
CA ASP A 98 1.80 -14.21 -2.48
C ASP A 98 3.32 -14.25 -2.28
N ALA A 99 3.98 -13.09 -2.33
CA ALA A 99 5.42 -12.96 -2.06
C ALA A 99 5.76 -12.94 -0.56
N THR A 100 4.77 -12.94 0.33
CA THR A 100 4.98 -12.96 1.78
C THR A 100 5.33 -14.38 2.23
N ALA A 101 6.55 -14.56 2.75
CA ALA A 101 6.98 -15.83 3.33
C ALA A 101 6.20 -16.16 4.61
N ALA A 102 6.28 -17.41 5.06
CA ALA A 102 5.56 -17.89 6.24
C ALA A 102 5.93 -17.15 7.54
N ASP A 103 7.11 -16.54 7.61
CA ASP A 103 7.56 -15.71 8.73
C ASP A 103 7.20 -14.21 8.58
N GLY A 104 6.41 -13.87 7.56
CA GLY A 104 5.95 -12.52 7.27
C GLY A 104 6.93 -11.69 6.43
N LEU A 105 8.09 -12.24 6.06
CA LEU A 105 9.03 -11.49 5.25
C LEU A 105 8.57 -11.38 3.79
N MET A 106 8.60 -10.15 3.25
CA MET A 106 8.38 -9.88 1.82
C MET A 106 9.73 -9.56 1.17
N GLY A 107 10.37 -10.54 0.53
CA GLY A 107 11.67 -10.39 -0.11
C GLY A 107 12.62 -11.56 0.19
N ASN A 108 13.90 -11.40 -0.16
CA ASN A 108 14.92 -12.44 -0.02
C ASN A 108 16.02 -11.97 0.94
N ARG A 109 16.24 -12.68 2.06
CA ARG A 109 17.26 -12.34 3.07
C ARG A 109 18.70 -12.27 2.54
N ASN A 110 18.95 -12.88 1.38
CA ASN A 110 20.25 -12.85 0.73
C ASN A 110 20.48 -11.57 -0.10
N ASP A 111 19.44 -10.77 -0.32
CA ASP A 111 19.56 -9.43 -0.91
C ASP A 111 19.88 -8.41 0.20
N GLY A 112 20.89 -7.56 0.01
CA GLY A 112 21.29 -6.56 1.00
C GLY A 112 20.24 -5.49 1.28
N GLN A 113 19.25 -5.31 0.40
CA GLN A 113 18.21 -4.27 0.51
C GLN A 113 16.81 -4.83 0.82
N TYR A 114 16.71 -6.10 1.21
CA TYR A 114 15.42 -6.79 1.38
C TYR A 114 14.47 -6.11 2.37
N MET A 115 14.99 -5.54 3.46
CA MET A 115 14.16 -4.85 4.46
C MET A 115 13.57 -3.55 3.95
N TYR A 116 14.21 -2.87 2.99
CA TYR A 116 13.66 -1.68 2.36
C TYR A 116 12.42 -2.03 1.55
N GLY A 117 12.53 -3.05 0.68
CA GLY A 117 11.39 -3.54 -0.08
C GLY A 117 10.27 -4.08 0.81
N HIS A 118 10.62 -4.83 1.85
CA HIS A 118 9.65 -5.29 2.84
C HIS A 118 8.89 -4.13 3.49
N GLY A 119 9.58 -3.08 3.93
CA GLY A 119 8.95 -1.91 4.55
C GLY A 119 8.02 -1.16 3.59
N VAL A 120 8.44 -0.97 2.34
CA VAL A 120 7.61 -0.33 1.30
C VAL A 120 6.34 -1.14 1.03
N ALA A 121 6.46 -2.46 0.88
CA ALA A 121 5.31 -3.32 0.67
C ALA A 121 4.38 -3.36 1.90
N ALA A 122 4.94 -3.36 3.11
CA ALA A 122 4.16 -3.31 4.33
C ALA A 122 3.33 -2.01 4.44
N ILE A 123 3.89 -0.86 4.07
CA ILE A 123 3.14 0.41 4.01
C ILE A 123 2.02 0.32 2.98
N ALA A 124 2.33 -0.10 1.75
CA ALA A 124 1.34 -0.20 0.68
C ALA A 124 0.15 -1.10 1.08
N LEU A 125 0.43 -2.24 1.72
CA LEU A 125 -0.60 -3.15 2.22
C LEU A 125 -1.34 -2.59 3.44
N ALA A 126 -0.68 -1.85 4.33
CA ALA A 126 -1.31 -1.23 5.50
C ALA A 126 -2.26 -0.09 5.14
N GLU A 127 -2.03 0.57 4.00
CA GLU A 127 -2.92 1.59 3.45
C GLU A 127 -4.12 0.99 2.69
N MET A 128 -4.27 -0.34 2.68
CA MET A 128 -5.47 -0.99 2.15
C MET A 128 -6.59 -1.03 3.19
N TYR A 129 -7.68 -0.34 2.87
CA TYR A 129 -8.95 -0.23 3.62
C TYR A 129 -8.84 0.40 5.01
#